data_AF-A0A9J6FJA9-F1
#
_entry.id   AF-A0A9J6FJA9-F1
#
_cell.length_a   1.000
_cell.length_b   1.000
_cell.length_c   1.000
_cell.angle_alpha   90.00
_cell.angle_beta   90.00
_cell.angle_gamma   90.00
#
_symmetry.space_group_name_H-M   'P 1'
#
loop_
_entity.id
_entity.type
_entity.pdbx_description
1 polymer ?
#
loop_
_entity_poly.entity_id
_entity_poly.type
_entity_poly.pdbx_seq_one_letter_code
_entity_poly.pdbx_strand_id
1 'polypeptide(L)'
;MDNTQHSETRAKAKGLLAQLESFEFQFCMEMAHPVLQMVLKVSRMLQDPKINLLAAFQGVKNLQEALKEMRRDESAFTKVFQGATEICQTRGISIPAVRQKKVSRRADVNFASQFLHETKEQELRVSVFYPMLDAFVEGIEARFTQETVVLITAMMNILRLTANDEEIDVVTKYFDVESDSLRAELLAQRT
;
A
#
# COMPACT_ATOMS: atom_id res chain seq x y z
N MET A 1 -11.15 -39.84 -4.70
CA MET A 1 -11.86 -39.90 -5.99
C MET A 1 -12.78 -38.69 -6.04
N ASP A 2 -12.64 -37.86 -7.07
CA ASP A 2 -13.29 -36.54 -7.17
C ASP A 2 -14.66 -36.67 -7.86
N ASN A 3 -15.74 -36.39 -7.13
CA ASN A 3 -17.13 -36.74 -7.49
C ASN A 3 -17.84 -35.68 -8.36
N THR A 4 -17.13 -34.68 -8.86
CA THR A 4 -17.77 -33.56 -9.58
C THR A 4 -18.11 -33.96 -11.02
N GLN A 5 -19.41 -34.09 -11.34
CA GLN A 5 -19.92 -34.57 -12.65
C GLN A 5 -19.83 -33.52 -13.77
N HIS A 6 -19.64 -32.24 -13.45
CA HIS A 6 -19.58 -31.15 -14.44
C HIS A 6 -18.15 -30.94 -14.94
N SER A 7 -17.91 -31.26 -16.22
CA SER A 7 -16.61 -31.12 -16.89
C SER A 7 -16.05 -29.69 -16.84
N GLU A 8 -16.92 -28.68 -16.95
CA GLU A 8 -16.54 -27.27 -16.84
C GLU A 8 -16.00 -26.91 -15.46
N THR A 9 -16.69 -27.34 -14.39
CA THR A 9 -16.24 -27.10 -13.01
C THR A 9 -14.88 -27.74 -12.75
N ARG A 10 -14.66 -28.94 -13.31
CA ARG A 10 -13.36 -29.64 -13.22
C ARG A 10 -12.25 -28.89 -13.94
N ALA A 11 -12.53 -28.39 -15.14
CA ALA A 11 -11.55 -27.61 -15.90
C ALA A 11 -11.19 -26.32 -15.16
N LYS A 12 -12.17 -25.59 -14.62
CA LYS A 12 -11.96 -24.38 -13.81
C LYS A 12 -11.15 -24.67 -12.54
N ALA A 13 -11.51 -25.71 -11.80
CA ALA A 13 -10.80 -26.11 -10.59
C ALA A 13 -9.32 -26.46 -10.87
N LYS A 14 -9.06 -27.21 -11.94
CA LYS A 14 -7.69 -27.52 -12.37
C LYS A 14 -6.92 -26.26 -12.80
N GLY A 15 -7.58 -25.33 -13.50
CA GLY A 15 -6.98 -24.06 -13.89
C GLY A 15 -6.59 -23.19 -12.69
N LEU A 16 -7.46 -23.11 -11.68
CA LEU A 16 -7.17 -22.42 -10.43
C LEU A 16 -6.02 -23.07 -9.68
N LEU A 17 -6.03 -24.40 -9.54
CA LEU A 17 -4.93 -25.13 -8.89
C LEU A 17 -3.59 -24.84 -9.57
N ALA A 18 -3.54 -24.87 -10.90
CA ALA A 18 -2.33 -24.54 -11.65
C ALA A 18 -1.85 -23.09 -11.44
N GLN A 19 -2.78 -22.14 -11.23
CA GLN A 19 -2.42 -20.76 -10.89
C GLN A 19 -1.90 -20.64 -9.45
N LEU A 20 -2.53 -21.31 -8.50
CA LEU A 20 -2.09 -21.34 -7.09
C LEU A 20 -0.70 -21.99 -6.95
N GLU A 21 -0.38 -22.96 -7.81
CA GLU A 21 0.91 -23.63 -7.88
C GLU A 21 1.91 -22.92 -8.81
N SER A 22 1.64 -21.67 -9.21
CA SER A 22 2.60 -20.86 -9.98
C SER A 22 3.57 -20.10 -9.08
N PHE A 23 4.79 -19.88 -9.58
CA PHE A 23 5.78 -19.05 -8.90
C PHE A 23 5.27 -17.62 -8.70
N GLU A 24 4.63 -17.03 -9.70
CA GLU A 24 4.06 -15.69 -9.62
C GLU A 24 3.04 -15.57 -8.49
N PHE A 25 2.17 -16.57 -8.32
CA PHE A 25 1.21 -16.57 -7.22
C PHE A 25 1.91 -16.65 -5.86
N GLN A 26 2.89 -17.56 -5.72
CA GLN A 26 3.63 -17.71 -4.47
C GLN A 26 4.40 -16.42 -4.13
N PHE A 27 5.03 -15.79 -5.11
CA PHE A 27 5.70 -14.51 -4.95
C PHE A 27 4.74 -13.41 -4.50
N CYS A 28 3.57 -13.31 -5.13
CA CYS A 28 2.55 -12.34 -4.73
C CYS A 28 2.06 -12.58 -3.30
N MET A 29 1.92 -13.83 -2.86
CA MET A 29 1.53 -14.16 -1.49
C MET A 29 2.60 -13.77 -0.47
N GLU A 30 3.86 -14.09 -0.74
CA GLU A 30 5.00 -13.71 0.11
C GLU A 30 5.16 -12.19 0.21
N MET A 31 4.90 -11.49 -0.89
CA MET A 31 4.93 -10.03 -0.95
C MET A 31 3.75 -9.40 -0.20
N ALA A 32 2.54 -9.96 -0.38
CA ALA A 32 1.32 -9.44 0.24
C ALA A 32 1.33 -9.63 1.77
N HIS A 33 1.93 -10.70 2.27
CA HIS A 33 1.94 -11.02 3.70
C HIS A 33 2.43 -9.87 4.60
N PRO A 34 3.66 -9.32 4.45
CA PRO A 34 4.15 -8.23 5.27
C PRO A 34 3.34 -6.94 5.08
N VAL A 35 2.91 -6.64 3.84
CA VAL A 35 2.09 -5.44 3.55
C VAL A 35 0.76 -5.52 4.29
N LEU A 36 0.05 -6.63 4.17
CA LEU A 36 -1.24 -6.83 4.81
C LEU A 36 -1.11 -6.88 6.34
N GLN A 37 0.01 -7.36 6.90
CA GLN A 37 0.26 -7.27 8.34
C GLN A 37 0.37 -5.82 8.82
N MET A 38 1.10 -4.97 8.10
CA MET A 38 1.19 -3.53 8.43
C MET A 38 -0.18 -2.86 8.33
N VAL A 39 -0.93 -3.14 7.25
CA VAL A 39 -2.29 -2.62 7.05
C VAL A 39 -3.23 -3.09 8.15
N LEU A 40 -3.19 -4.37 8.52
CA LEU A 40 -4.05 -4.95 9.56
C LEU A 40 -3.82 -4.30 10.93
N LYS A 41 -2.56 -4.02 11.28
CA LYS A 41 -2.23 -3.34 12.54
C LYS A 41 -2.90 -1.97 12.62
N VAL A 42 -2.80 -1.17 11.56
CA VAL A 42 -3.43 0.15 11.50
C VAL A 42 -4.96 0.04 11.41
N SER A 43 -5.48 -0.91 10.64
CA SER A 43 -6.92 -1.14 10.53
C SER A 43 -7.56 -1.48 11.88
N ARG A 44 -6.94 -2.35 12.68
CA ARG A 44 -7.38 -2.66 14.04
C ARG A 44 -7.32 -1.45 14.97
N MET A 45 -6.25 -0.68 14.87
CA MET A 45 -6.10 0.56 15.63
C MET A 45 -7.24 1.53 15.31
N LEU A 46 -7.52 1.78 14.03
CA LEU A 46 -8.59 2.68 13.57
C LEU A 46 -10.00 2.21 13.94
N GLN A 47 -10.19 0.92 14.19
CA GLN A 47 -11.48 0.34 14.60
C GLN A 47 -11.66 0.33 16.13
N ASP A 48 -10.65 0.73 16.91
CA ASP A 48 -10.78 0.81 18.36
C ASP A 48 -11.68 2.00 18.74
N PRO A 49 -12.79 1.79 19.47
CA PRO A 49 -13.69 2.88 19.85
C PRO A 49 -13.05 3.93 20.78
N LYS A 50 -11.91 3.63 21.38
CA LYS A 50 -11.17 4.53 22.27
C LYS A 50 -10.08 5.33 21.55
N ILE A 51 -9.89 5.13 20.24
CA ILE A 51 -8.86 5.85 19.51
C ILE A 51 -9.18 7.35 19.45
N ASN A 52 -8.16 8.17 19.70
CA ASN A 52 -8.25 9.60 19.46
C ASN A 52 -7.77 9.96 18.04
N LEU A 53 -8.24 11.09 17.53
CA LEU A 53 -7.96 11.52 16.16
C LEU A 53 -6.47 11.64 15.84
N LEU A 54 -5.65 12.10 16.80
CA LEU A 54 -4.21 12.20 16.63
C LEU A 54 -3.56 10.83 16.43
N ALA A 55 -3.90 9.87 17.28
CA ALA A 55 -3.38 8.50 17.20
C ALA A 55 -3.82 7.82 15.89
N ALA A 56 -5.06 8.04 15.46
CA ALA A 56 -5.57 7.55 14.19
C ALA A 56 -4.74 8.08 13.01
N PHE A 57 -4.54 9.40 12.97
CA PHE A 57 -3.78 10.07 11.93
C PHE A 57 -2.31 9.63 11.92
N GLN A 58 -1.67 9.59 13.09
CA GLN A 58 -0.29 9.12 13.22
C GLN A 58 -0.14 7.66 12.76
N GLY A 59 -1.09 6.78 13.07
CA GLY A 59 -1.01 5.38 12.62
C GLY A 59 -1.06 5.25 11.10
N VAL A 60 -1.89 6.05 10.42
CA VAL A 60 -1.93 6.07 8.95
C VAL A 60 -0.63 6.62 8.37
N LYS A 61 -0.10 7.72 8.92
CA LYS A 61 1.19 8.28 8.48
C LYS A 61 2.34 7.29 8.67
N ASN A 62 2.38 6.60 9.81
CA ASN A 62 3.38 5.57 10.08
C ASN A 62 3.27 4.39 9.11
N LEU A 63 2.06 3.99 8.71
CA LEU A 63 1.87 2.96 7.67
C LEU A 63 2.45 3.40 6.33
N GLN A 64 2.16 4.63 5.92
CA GLN A 64 2.70 5.19 4.68
C GLN A 64 4.24 5.24 4.70
N GLU A 65 4.83 5.69 5.81
CA GLU A 65 6.28 5.72 5.99
C GLU A 65 6.88 4.30 5.98
N ALA A 66 6.24 3.33 6.65
CA ALA A 66 6.69 1.94 6.64
C ALA A 66 6.67 1.31 5.24
N LEU A 67 5.65 1.61 4.42
CA LEU A 67 5.57 1.15 3.03
C LEU A 67 6.66 1.80 2.15
N LYS A 68 6.90 3.10 2.34
CA LYS A 68 8.00 3.82 1.66
C LYS A 68 9.36 3.27 2.06
N GLU A 69 9.54 2.88 3.32
CA GLU A 69 10.78 2.28 3.81
C GLU A 69 10.98 0.87 3.27
N MET A 70 9.93 0.03 3.28
CA MET A 70 9.96 -1.30 2.65
C MET A 70 10.32 -1.24 1.17
N ARG A 71 9.95 -0.16 0.47
CA ARG A 71 10.32 0.07 -0.93
C ARG A 71 11.80 0.44 -1.09
N ARG A 72 12.39 1.17 -0.14
CA ARG A 72 13.80 1.62 -0.18
C ARG A 72 14.76 0.54 0.28
N ASP A 73 14.34 -0.28 1.23
CA ASP A 73 15.13 -1.38 1.77
C ASP A 73 15.31 -2.49 0.74
N GLU A 74 16.51 -2.61 0.18
CA GLU A 74 16.84 -3.68 -0.76
C GLU A 74 16.65 -5.07 -0.14
N SER A 75 16.91 -5.20 1.17
CA SER A 75 16.80 -6.47 1.88
C SER A 75 15.35 -6.96 1.99
N ALA A 76 14.38 -6.04 1.99
CA ALA A 76 12.96 -6.39 2.05
C ALA A 76 12.55 -7.19 0.81
N PHE A 77 12.96 -6.74 -0.37
CA PHE A 77 12.70 -7.45 -1.62
C PHE A 77 13.41 -8.81 -1.64
N THR A 78 14.70 -8.87 -1.26
CA THR A 78 15.46 -10.13 -1.24
C THR A 78 14.79 -11.17 -0.34
N LYS A 79 14.28 -10.78 0.84
CA LYS A 79 13.55 -11.69 1.74
C LYS A 79 12.28 -12.25 1.11
N VAL A 80 11.49 -11.39 0.45
CA VAL A 80 10.26 -11.81 -0.25
C VAL A 80 10.58 -12.79 -1.38
N PHE A 81 11.59 -12.47 -2.20
CA PHE A 81 11.97 -13.31 -3.33
C PHE A 81 12.54 -14.66 -2.86
N GLN A 82 13.37 -14.65 -1.83
CA GLN A 82 13.92 -15.86 -1.22
C GLN A 82 12.82 -16.74 -0.61
N GLY A 83 11.89 -16.17 0.17
CA GLY A 83 10.77 -16.92 0.74
C GLY A 83 9.91 -17.59 -0.34
N ALA A 84 9.66 -16.89 -1.45
CA ALA A 84 8.91 -17.45 -2.57
C ALA A 84 9.66 -18.60 -3.24
N THR A 85 10.97 -18.44 -3.41
CA THR A 85 11.88 -19.45 -3.98
C THR A 85 11.94 -20.71 -3.11
N GLU A 86 12.06 -20.55 -1.80
CA GLU A 86 12.11 -21.67 -0.84
C GLU A 86 10.80 -22.48 -0.84
N ILE A 87 9.65 -21.81 -0.91
CA ILE A 87 8.35 -22.48 -0.97
C ILE A 87 8.19 -23.23 -2.29
N CYS A 88 8.59 -22.63 -3.41
CA CYS A 88 8.55 -23.28 -4.70
C CYS A 88 9.48 -24.50 -4.78
N GLN A 89 10.70 -24.39 -4.23
CA GLN A 89 11.63 -25.53 -4.14
C GLN A 89 11.05 -26.67 -3.30
N THR A 90 10.46 -26.34 -2.14
CA THR A 90 9.83 -27.32 -1.25
C THR A 90 8.66 -28.04 -1.91
N ARG A 91 7.92 -27.35 -2.78
CA ARG A 91 6.72 -27.87 -3.46
C ARG A 91 6.99 -28.40 -4.87
N GLY A 92 8.23 -28.36 -5.35
CA GLY A 92 8.58 -28.77 -6.71
C GLY A 92 7.99 -27.88 -7.81
N ILE A 93 7.66 -26.62 -7.50
CA ILE A 93 7.15 -25.64 -8.46
C ILE A 93 8.33 -25.08 -9.26
N SER A 94 8.21 -25.06 -10.59
CA SER A 94 9.25 -24.50 -11.47
C SER A 94 9.25 -22.97 -11.41
N ILE A 95 10.45 -22.40 -11.31
CA ILE A 95 10.65 -20.95 -11.41
C ILE A 95 10.82 -20.61 -12.89
N PRO A 96 9.94 -19.78 -13.48
CA PRO A 96 10.02 -19.43 -14.88
C PRO A 96 11.22 -18.53 -15.17
N ALA A 97 11.82 -18.72 -16.34
CA ALA A 97 12.85 -17.83 -16.85
C ALA A 97 12.29 -16.43 -17.14
N VAL A 98 13.19 -15.44 -17.24
CA VAL A 98 12.83 -14.05 -17.57
C VAL A 98 12.04 -13.99 -18.87
N ARG A 99 10.90 -13.29 -18.85
CA ARG A 99 10.07 -13.14 -20.04
C ARG A 99 10.64 -12.01 -20.92
N GLN A 100 11.56 -12.36 -21.81
CA GLN A 100 12.11 -11.41 -22.78
C GLN A 100 10.99 -10.94 -23.71
N LYS A 101 10.67 -9.64 -23.69
CA LYS A 101 9.67 -9.06 -24.61
C LYS A 101 10.18 -9.17 -26.05
N LYS A 102 9.32 -9.63 -26.98
CA LYS A 102 9.63 -9.56 -28.41
C LYS A 102 9.69 -8.09 -28.83
N VAL A 103 10.89 -7.62 -29.16
CA VAL A 103 11.09 -6.26 -29.65
C VAL A 103 10.52 -6.13 -31.05
N SER A 104 9.79 -5.03 -31.30
CA SER A 104 9.34 -4.66 -32.64
C SER A 104 10.57 -4.34 -33.49
N ARG A 105 10.75 -5.05 -34.61
CA ARG A 105 11.81 -4.79 -35.59
C ARG A 105 11.73 -3.41 -36.27
N ARG A 106 10.69 -2.60 -35.97
CA ARG A 106 10.50 -1.26 -36.53
C ARG A 106 11.08 -0.14 -35.67
N ALA A 107 11.57 -0.44 -34.46
CA ALA A 107 12.16 0.55 -33.57
C ALA A 107 13.69 0.55 -33.72
N ASP A 108 14.21 1.66 -34.26
CA ASP A 108 15.58 2.21 -34.24
C ASP A 108 16.80 1.26 -34.39
N VAL A 109 17.82 1.72 -35.11
CA VAL A 109 19.05 0.99 -35.44
C VAL A 109 19.91 0.73 -34.19
N ASN A 110 19.59 1.37 -33.07
CA ASN A 110 20.32 1.30 -31.80
C ASN A 110 19.66 0.36 -30.79
N PHE A 111 19.68 -0.95 -31.09
CA PHE A 111 19.13 -2.00 -30.21
C PHE A 111 19.82 -2.09 -28.83
N ALA A 112 21.05 -1.56 -28.73
CA ALA A 112 21.88 -1.64 -27.52
C ALA A 112 21.41 -0.76 -26.35
N SER A 113 20.48 0.17 -26.56
CA SER A 113 19.96 1.05 -25.49
C SER A 113 18.72 0.51 -24.77
N GLN A 114 18.21 -0.65 -25.18
CA GLN A 114 16.97 -1.20 -24.61
C GLN A 114 17.28 -2.06 -23.37
N PHE A 115 16.69 -1.68 -22.23
CA PHE A 115 16.87 -2.40 -20.98
C PHE A 115 16.19 -3.78 -21.03
N LEU A 116 16.99 -4.84 -20.93
CA LEU A 116 16.52 -6.21 -20.78
C LEU A 116 16.78 -6.64 -19.33
N HIS A 117 15.80 -7.27 -18.69
CA HIS A 117 16.03 -7.88 -17.39
C HIS A 117 16.94 -9.09 -17.55
N GLU A 118 17.98 -9.19 -16.74
CA GLU A 118 18.91 -10.32 -16.77
C GLU A 118 18.38 -11.49 -15.94
N THR A 119 17.69 -11.19 -14.85
CA THR A 119 17.16 -12.19 -13.90
C THR A 119 15.68 -11.99 -13.60
N LYS A 120 15.00 -13.08 -13.22
CA LYS A 120 13.57 -13.04 -12.84
C LYS A 120 13.36 -12.19 -11.59
N GLU A 121 14.38 -12.16 -10.74
CA GLU A 121 14.48 -11.29 -9.58
C GLU A 121 14.39 -9.81 -9.98
N GLN A 122 15.23 -9.35 -10.91
CA GLN A 122 15.18 -7.97 -11.41
C GLN A 122 13.84 -7.64 -12.09
N GLU A 123 13.31 -8.58 -12.89
CA GLU A 123 12.01 -8.43 -13.55
C GLU A 123 10.91 -8.19 -12.51
N LEU A 124 10.80 -9.03 -11.48
CA LEU A 124 9.74 -8.93 -10.47
C LEU A 124 9.92 -7.73 -9.55
N ARG A 125 11.16 -7.34 -9.23
CA ARG A 125 11.43 -6.14 -8.44
C ARG A 125 10.83 -4.89 -9.09
N VAL A 126 11.06 -4.73 -10.39
CA VAL A 126 10.61 -3.55 -11.15
C VAL A 126 9.15 -3.64 -11.58
N SER A 127 8.69 -4.82 -12.02
CA SER A 127 7.36 -4.96 -12.62
C SER A 127 6.24 -5.26 -11.62
N VAL A 128 6.56 -5.75 -10.43
CA VAL A 128 5.56 -6.17 -9.43
C VAL A 128 5.79 -5.51 -8.07
N PHE A 129 6.99 -5.63 -7.50
CA PHE A 129 7.25 -5.19 -6.13
C PHE A 129 7.12 -3.67 -5.96
N TYR A 130 7.85 -2.88 -6.76
CA TYR A 130 7.75 -1.42 -6.67
C TYR A 130 6.36 -0.89 -7.05
N PRO A 131 5.74 -1.30 -8.18
CA PRO A 131 4.43 -0.80 -8.54
C PRO A 131 3.34 -1.12 -7.51
N MET A 132 3.42 -2.29 -6.85
CA MET A 132 2.49 -2.63 -5.78
C MET A 132 2.65 -1.67 -4.60
N LEU A 133 3.87 -1.48 -4.08
CA LEU A 133 4.10 -0.57 -2.95
C LEU A 133 3.74 0.87 -3.30
N ASP A 134 4.05 1.31 -4.51
CA ASP A 134 3.70 2.64 -5.02
C ASP A 134 2.18 2.83 -5.05
N ALA A 135 1.42 1.84 -5.55
CA ALA A 135 -0.04 1.89 -5.56
C ALA A 135 -0.65 1.96 -4.15
N PHE A 136 -0.07 1.26 -3.17
CA PHE A 136 -0.51 1.37 -1.77
C PHE A 136 -0.23 2.76 -1.19
N VAL A 137 0.96 3.30 -1.43
CA VAL A 137 1.35 4.64 -0.95
C VAL A 137 0.46 5.72 -1.57
N GLU A 138 0.29 5.69 -2.90
CA GLU A 138 -0.57 6.61 -3.64
C GLU A 138 -2.03 6.50 -3.16
N GLY A 139 -2.52 5.27 -2.95
CA GLY A 139 -3.87 5.04 -2.44
C GLY A 139 -4.10 5.60 -1.03
N ILE A 140 -3.08 5.66 -0.18
CA ILE A 140 -3.14 6.32 1.14
C ILE A 140 -3.08 7.84 0.96
N GLU A 141 -2.15 8.36 0.16
CA GLU A 141 -2.00 9.80 -0.09
C GLU A 141 -3.25 10.44 -0.69
N ALA A 142 -3.90 9.77 -1.64
CA ALA A 142 -5.14 10.23 -2.26
C ALA A 142 -6.30 10.34 -1.25
N ARG A 143 -6.28 9.55 -0.17
CA ARG A 143 -7.32 9.58 0.88
C ARG A 143 -7.00 10.57 2.00
N PHE A 144 -5.72 10.83 2.26
CA PHE A 144 -5.24 11.72 3.30
C PHE A 144 -4.51 12.91 2.68
N THR A 145 -5.28 13.74 1.97
CA THR A 145 -4.77 14.95 1.31
C THR A 145 -4.24 15.96 2.32
N GLN A 146 -3.37 16.87 1.86
CA GLN A 146 -2.83 17.95 2.69
C GLN A 146 -3.95 18.80 3.32
N GLU A 147 -5.05 19.04 2.60
CA GLU A 147 -6.21 19.77 3.13
C GLU A 147 -6.85 19.05 4.32
N THR A 148 -7.08 17.73 4.20
CA THR A 148 -7.60 16.91 5.29
C THR A 148 -6.66 16.90 6.49
N VAL A 149 -5.35 16.85 6.24
CA VAL A 149 -4.31 16.91 7.29
C VAL A 149 -4.35 18.25 8.02
N VAL A 150 -4.45 19.36 7.28
CA VAL A 150 -4.52 20.72 7.84
C VAL A 150 -5.79 20.88 8.67
N LEU A 151 -6.94 20.42 8.16
CA LEU A 151 -8.21 20.45 8.89
C LEU A 151 -8.14 19.65 10.20
N ILE A 152 -7.62 18.42 10.16
CA ILE A 152 -7.47 17.57 11.35
C ILE A 152 -6.55 18.23 12.39
N THR A 153 -5.46 18.84 11.92
CA THR A 153 -4.49 19.53 12.80
C THR A 153 -5.13 20.76 13.44
N ALA A 154 -5.85 21.56 12.66
CA ALA A 154 -6.59 22.72 13.16
C ALA A 154 -7.65 22.32 14.19
N MET A 155 -8.47 21.30 13.90
CA MET A 155 -9.45 20.77 14.85
C MET A 155 -8.80 20.28 16.14
N MET A 156 -7.65 19.62 16.05
CA MET A 156 -6.90 19.15 17.22
C MET A 156 -6.41 20.30 18.08
N ASN A 157 -5.91 21.37 17.47
CA ASN A 157 -5.45 22.54 18.19
C ASN A 157 -6.62 23.32 18.82
N ILE A 158 -7.80 23.31 18.20
CA ILE A 158 -9.03 23.85 18.82
C ILE A 158 -9.38 23.06 20.08
N LEU A 159 -9.40 21.72 20.00
CA LEU A 159 -9.69 20.85 21.16
C LEU A 159 -8.66 21.01 22.28
N ARG A 160 -7.41 21.35 21.95
CA ARG A 160 -6.34 21.64 22.92
C ARG A 160 -6.35 23.07 23.44
N LEU A 161 -7.26 23.92 22.94
CA LEU A 161 -7.27 25.35 23.20
C LEU A 161 -5.93 26.02 22.84
N THR A 162 -5.24 25.55 21.79
CA THR A 162 -3.96 26.10 21.30
C THR A 162 -4.02 26.58 19.85
N ALA A 163 -5.19 26.57 19.22
CA ALA A 163 -5.35 27.02 17.84
C ALA A 163 -5.00 28.50 17.66
N ASN A 164 -4.39 28.81 16.52
CA ASN A 164 -4.17 30.17 16.04
C ASN A 164 -5.34 30.63 15.13
N ASP A 165 -5.34 31.91 14.74
CA ASP A 165 -6.44 32.47 13.94
C ASP A 165 -6.59 31.82 12.56
N GLU A 166 -5.48 31.44 11.93
CA GLU A 166 -5.47 30.77 10.62
C GLU A 166 -6.15 29.39 10.71
N GLU A 167 -5.87 28.63 11.76
CA GLU A 167 -6.48 27.32 12.03
C GLU A 167 -7.97 27.44 12.36
N ILE A 168 -8.36 28.48 13.11
CA ILE A 168 -9.76 28.79 13.38
C ILE A 168 -10.49 29.10 12.07
N ASP A 169 -9.88 29.90 11.18
CA ASP A 169 -10.46 30.24 9.88
C ASP A 169 -10.60 29.02 8.95
N VAL A 170 -9.66 28.07 9.00
CA VAL A 170 -9.78 26.80 8.27
C VAL A 170 -11.00 26.00 8.74
N VAL A 171 -11.18 25.86 10.06
CA VAL A 171 -12.26 25.04 10.63
C VAL A 171 -13.61 25.70 10.42
N THR A 172 -13.71 27.00 10.68
CA THR A 172 -14.94 27.78 10.50
C THR A 172 -15.42 27.80 9.06
N LYS A 173 -14.50 27.93 8.10
CA LYS A 173 -14.82 27.82 6.67
C LYS A 173 -15.29 26.41 6.28
N TYR A 174 -14.71 25.36 6.87
CA TYR A 174 -15.07 23.98 6.53
C TYR A 174 -16.42 23.55 7.13
N PHE A 175 -16.71 23.97 8.36
CA PHE A 175 -17.92 23.58 9.09
C PHE A 175 -19.05 24.63 9.03
N ASP A 176 -18.84 25.74 8.32
CA ASP A 176 -19.80 26.85 8.21
C ASP A 176 -20.18 27.42 9.59
N VAL A 177 -19.16 27.72 10.40
CA VAL A 177 -19.28 28.26 11.77
C VAL A 177 -18.81 29.71 11.81
N GLU A 178 -19.45 30.57 12.61
CA GLU A 178 -19.05 31.96 12.79
C GLU A 178 -17.72 32.08 13.54
N SER A 179 -16.69 32.65 12.88
CA SER A 179 -15.32 32.71 13.41
C SER A 179 -15.20 33.52 14.70
N ASP A 180 -15.88 34.65 14.80
CA ASP A 180 -15.82 35.52 15.98
C ASP A 180 -16.47 34.89 17.22
N SER A 181 -17.54 34.11 17.01
CA SER A 181 -18.19 33.34 18.07
C SER A 181 -17.25 32.26 18.61
N LEU A 182 -16.62 31.49 17.72
CA LEU A 182 -15.67 30.43 18.12
C LEU A 182 -14.43 31.00 18.83
N ARG A 183 -13.90 32.15 18.36
CA ARG A 183 -12.81 32.87 19.02
C ARG A 183 -13.19 33.28 20.45
N ALA A 184 -14.38 33.85 20.61
CA ALA A 184 -14.87 34.29 21.92
C ALA A 184 -15.02 33.11 22.90
N GLU A 185 -15.55 31.97 22.45
CA GLU A 185 -15.67 30.76 23.28
C GLU A 185 -14.30 30.20 23.68
N LEU A 186 -13.33 30.15 22.76
CA LEU A 186 -11.98 29.67 23.05
C LEU A 186 -11.26 30.56 24.08
N LEU A 187 -11.47 31.88 24.04
CA LEU A 187 -10.95 32.81 25.04
C LEU A 187 -11.61 32.62 26.40
N ALA A 188 -12.93 32.43 26.43
CA ALA A 188 -13.69 32.22 27.67
C ALA A 188 -13.32 30.90 28.38
N GLN A 189 -12.95 29.84 27.64
CA GLN A 189 -12.51 28.57 28.23
C GLN A 189 -11.04 28.57 28.70
N ARG A 190 -10.25 29.58 28.31
CA ARG A 190 -8.84 29.72 28.74
C ARG A 190 -8.68 30.49 30.07
N THR A 191 -9.70 31.23 30.50
CA THR A 191 -9.75 31.97 31.79
C THR A 191 -10.29 31.12 32.92
#